data_AF-A0A3D2R875-F1
#
_entry.id   AF-A0A3D2R875-F1
#
_cell.length_a   1.000
_cell.length_b   1.000
_cell.length_c   1.000
_cell.angle_alpha   90.00
_cell.angle_beta   90.00
_cell.angle_gamma   90.00
#
_symmetry.space_group_name_H-M   'P 1'
#
loop_
_entity.id
_entity.type
_entity.pdbx_description
1 polymer ?
#
loop_
_entity_poly.entity_id
_entity_poly.type
_entity_poly.pdbx_seq_one_letter_code
_entity_poly.pdbx_strand_id
1 'polypeptide(L)'
;MRHFLILLISFTLTFFSCQENPKNTPEYAQMERILAIHDAVMPEMGTISGLIGQLEPAFVADSTLVNYAAAVEDLKMANGAMMQWMMDFSEDFTTDEIMGKTMIDSEKQNLLDRYEESANGLKLKILGAIEQAQDLTKD
;
A
#
# COMPACT_ATOMS: atom_id res chain seq x y z
N MET A 1 2.61 -69.23 -19.67
CA MET A 1 2.70 -67.81 -20.06
C MET A 1 1.31 -67.24 -20.35
N ARG A 2 0.55 -66.79 -19.33
CA ARG A 2 -0.66 -65.96 -19.53
C ARG A 2 -1.22 -65.29 -18.27
N HIS A 3 -0.44 -65.15 -17.20
CA HIS A 3 -0.88 -64.43 -15.99
C HIS A 3 0.16 -63.43 -15.48
N PHE A 4 1.24 -63.21 -16.25
CA PHE A 4 2.32 -62.29 -15.91
C PHE A 4 2.17 -60.92 -16.60
N LEU A 5 1.03 -60.65 -17.25
CA LEU A 5 0.83 -59.47 -18.11
C LEU A 5 -0.32 -58.56 -17.68
N ILE A 6 -0.87 -58.75 -16.47
CA ILE A 6 -2.03 -57.97 -15.96
C ILE A 6 -1.73 -57.44 -14.54
N LEU A 7 -0.51 -56.97 -14.32
CA LEU A 7 -0.14 -56.22 -13.12
C LEU A 7 0.62 -54.94 -13.54
N LEU A 8 0.09 -54.31 -14.57
CA LEU A 8 0.60 -53.09 -15.20
C LEU A 8 -0.56 -52.10 -15.37
N ILE A 9 -1.39 -51.97 -14.33
CA ILE A 9 -2.50 -51.02 -14.28
C ILE A 9 -2.61 -50.52 -12.84
N SER A 10 -2.64 -49.20 -12.72
CA SER A 10 -2.91 -48.43 -11.50
C SER A 10 -1.71 -48.09 -10.61
N PHE A 11 -0.75 -47.36 -11.18
CA PHE A 11 -0.08 -46.30 -10.44
C PHE A 11 -0.07 -45.02 -11.28
N THR A 12 -1.26 -44.59 -11.68
CA THR A 12 -1.46 -43.21 -12.10
C THR A 12 -1.54 -42.38 -10.82
N LEU A 13 -0.38 -42.02 -10.28
CA LEU A 13 -0.27 -40.81 -9.45
C LEU A 13 -0.71 -39.66 -10.35
N THR A 14 -1.97 -39.29 -10.27
CA THR A 14 -2.43 -37.99 -10.72
C THR A 14 -1.76 -36.97 -9.80
N PHE A 15 -0.59 -36.49 -10.21
CA PHE A 15 -0.08 -35.21 -9.75
C PHE A 15 -1.11 -34.16 -10.20
N PHE A 16 -2.07 -33.87 -9.33
CA PHE A 16 -2.81 -32.61 -9.40
C PHE A 16 -1.78 -31.52 -9.12
N SER A 17 -1.05 -31.10 -10.16
CA SER A 17 -0.41 -29.80 -10.18
C SER A 17 -1.53 -28.78 -10.29
N CYS A 18 -2.21 -28.51 -9.15
CA CYS A 18 -2.93 -27.26 -9.02
C CYS A 18 -1.86 -26.18 -9.03
N GLN A 19 -1.68 -25.51 -10.18
CA GLN A 19 -1.11 -24.18 -10.18
C GLN A 19 -2.11 -23.30 -9.45
N GLU A 20 -1.89 -23.15 -8.14
CA GLU A 20 -2.63 -22.21 -7.32
C GLU A 20 -2.41 -20.81 -7.90
N ASN A 21 -3.51 -20.14 -8.25
CA ASN A 21 -3.44 -18.79 -8.76
C ASN A 21 -3.08 -17.87 -7.58
N PRO A 22 -1.96 -17.12 -7.63
CA PRO A 22 -1.56 -16.24 -6.54
C PRO A 22 -2.67 -15.28 -6.10
N LYS A 23 -3.55 -14.87 -7.02
CA LYS A 23 -4.66 -13.96 -6.71
C LYS A 23 -5.78 -14.56 -5.88
N ASN A 24 -5.80 -15.87 -5.70
CA ASN A 24 -6.82 -16.57 -4.95
C ASN A 24 -6.40 -16.88 -3.49
N THR A 25 -5.22 -16.42 -3.05
CA THR A 25 -4.74 -16.69 -1.69
C THR A 25 -5.16 -15.59 -0.70
N PRO A 26 -5.25 -15.91 0.61
CA PRO A 26 -5.51 -14.92 1.65
C PRO A 26 -4.48 -13.78 1.70
N GLU A 27 -3.20 -14.10 1.46
CA GLU A 27 -2.09 -13.15 1.46
C GLU A 27 -2.27 -12.13 0.34
N TYR A 28 -2.63 -12.57 -0.87
CA TYR A 28 -2.90 -11.65 -1.96
C TYR A 28 -4.16 -10.82 -1.72
N ALA A 29 -5.21 -11.40 -1.12
CA ALA A 29 -6.39 -10.63 -0.73
C ALA A 29 -6.05 -9.52 0.28
N GLN A 30 -5.01 -9.69 1.12
CA GLN A 30 -4.49 -8.65 1.99
C GLN A 30 -3.65 -7.62 1.25
N MET A 31 -2.77 -8.06 0.34
CA MET A 31 -2.05 -7.21 -0.60
C MET A 31 -3.02 -6.26 -1.34
N GLU A 32 -4.14 -6.77 -1.86
CA GLU A 32 -5.16 -5.95 -2.53
C GLU A 32 -5.77 -4.88 -1.62
N ARG A 33 -6.00 -5.17 -0.33
CA ARG A 33 -6.49 -4.16 0.62
C ARG A 33 -5.47 -3.05 0.87
N ILE A 34 -4.19 -3.41 0.98
CA ILE A 34 -3.08 -2.45 1.11
C ILE A 34 -3.05 -1.53 -0.12
N LEU A 35 -3.10 -2.12 -1.32
CA LEU A 35 -3.09 -1.36 -2.58
C LEU A 35 -4.33 -0.46 -2.72
N ALA A 36 -5.51 -0.92 -2.27
CA ALA A 36 -6.71 -0.10 -2.27
C ALA A 36 -6.58 1.13 -1.36
N ILE A 37 -5.85 1.03 -0.23
CA ILE A 37 -5.57 2.19 0.62
C ILE A 37 -4.63 3.16 -0.11
N HIS A 38 -3.55 2.65 -0.71
CA HIS A 38 -2.61 3.45 -1.53
C HIS A 38 -3.35 4.21 -2.64
N ASP A 39 -4.16 3.52 -3.42
CA ASP A 39 -4.89 4.13 -4.54
C ASP A 39 -5.92 5.16 -4.06
N ALA A 40 -6.55 4.93 -2.90
CA ALA A 40 -7.48 5.87 -2.31
C ALA A 40 -6.82 7.16 -1.83
N VAL A 41 -5.56 7.13 -1.38
CA VAL A 41 -4.83 8.33 -0.90
C VAL A 41 -3.96 8.97 -1.96
N MET A 42 -3.72 8.32 -3.10
CA MET A 42 -2.90 8.87 -4.18
C MET A 42 -3.42 10.21 -4.73
N PRO A 43 -4.74 10.42 -4.98
CA PRO A 43 -5.27 11.71 -5.41
C PRO A 43 -4.97 12.84 -4.42
N GLU A 44 -4.90 12.50 -3.13
CA GLU A 44 -4.69 13.47 -2.05
C GLU A 44 -3.27 14.05 -2.03
N MET A 45 -2.29 13.41 -2.69
CA MET A 45 -0.95 14.01 -2.85
C MET A 45 -0.99 15.28 -3.71
N GLY A 46 -1.93 15.35 -4.66
CA GLY A 46 -2.23 16.57 -5.40
C GLY A 46 -2.82 17.65 -4.50
N THR A 47 -3.78 17.27 -3.64
CA THR A 47 -4.37 18.16 -2.63
C THR A 47 -3.30 18.74 -1.70
N ILE A 48 -2.39 17.89 -1.17
CA ILE A 48 -1.28 18.33 -0.32
C ILE A 48 -0.43 19.38 -1.04
N SER A 49 -0.01 19.09 -2.27
CA SER A 49 0.85 19.99 -3.05
C SER A 49 0.17 21.33 -3.30
N GLY A 50 -1.14 21.33 -3.58
CA GLY A 50 -1.94 22.54 -3.75
C GLY A 50 -2.03 23.37 -2.47
N LEU A 51 -2.30 22.74 -1.34
CA LEU A 51 -2.39 23.42 -0.05
C LEU A 51 -1.05 24.01 0.40
N ILE A 52 0.06 23.30 0.20
CA ILE A 52 1.41 23.85 0.43
C ILE A 52 1.61 25.10 -0.44
N GLY A 53 1.27 25.01 -1.73
CA GLY A 53 1.39 26.13 -2.67
C GLY A 53 0.53 27.35 -2.33
N GLN A 54 -0.53 27.18 -1.52
CA GLN A 54 -1.38 28.26 -1.04
C GLN A 54 -0.88 28.83 0.29
N LEU A 55 -0.60 27.97 1.27
CA LEU A 55 -0.29 28.36 2.65
C LEU A 55 1.13 28.89 2.81
N GLU A 56 2.11 28.28 2.15
CA GLU A 56 3.53 28.64 2.30
C GLU A 56 3.82 30.08 1.83
N PRO A 57 3.35 30.54 0.64
CA PRO A 57 3.53 31.94 0.24
C PRO A 57 2.81 32.93 1.15
N ALA A 58 1.64 32.58 1.68
CA ALA A 58 0.89 33.45 2.60
C ALA A 58 1.65 33.67 3.90
N PHE A 59 2.20 32.61 4.49
CA PHE A 59 3.07 32.72 5.67
C PHE A 59 4.38 33.48 5.39
N VAL A 60 4.99 33.29 4.20
CA VAL A 60 6.20 34.04 3.82
C VAL A 60 5.91 35.55 3.71
N ALA A 61 4.71 35.92 3.24
CA ALA A 61 4.28 37.31 3.17
C ALA A 61 3.91 37.92 4.54
N ASP A 62 3.36 37.12 5.44
CA ASP A 62 2.98 37.50 6.80
C ASP A 62 3.40 36.43 7.83
N SER A 63 4.52 36.70 8.50
CA SER A 63 5.08 35.80 9.50
C SER A 63 4.26 35.66 10.78
N THR A 64 3.17 36.44 10.94
CA THR A 64 2.25 36.27 12.05
C THR A 64 1.30 35.07 11.86
N LEU A 65 1.19 34.52 10.64
CA LEU A 65 0.40 33.34 10.30
C LEU A 65 1.09 32.03 10.72
N VAL A 66 1.46 31.90 11.99
CA VAL A 66 2.24 30.76 12.53
C VAL A 66 1.51 29.42 12.34
N ASN A 67 0.18 29.43 12.37
CA ASN A 67 -0.66 28.26 12.07
C ASN A 67 -0.51 27.76 10.62
N TYR A 68 -0.26 28.65 9.65
CA TYR A 68 -0.02 28.26 8.26
C TYR A 68 1.32 27.55 8.13
N ALA A 69 2.35 28.01 8.84
CA ALA A 69 3.66 27.35 8.86
C ALA A 69 3.56 25.92 9.42
N ALA A 70 2.84 25.73 10.53
CA ALA A 70 2.62 24.40 11.11
C ALA A 70 1.87 23.47 10.14
N ALA A 71 0.79 23.96 9.52
CA ALA A 71 0.04 23.17 8.53
C ALA A 71 0.89 22.79 7.31
N VAL A 72 1.76 23.69 6.82
CA VAL A 72 2.70 23.38 5.73
C VAL A 72 3.71 22.29 6.14
N GLU A 73 4.21 22.33 7.38
CA GLU A 73 5.10 21.30 7.90
C GLU A 73 4.41 19.94 7.98
N ASP A 74 3.20 19.88 8.51
CA ASP A 74 2.40 18.64 8.60
C ASP A 74 2.10 18.04 7.22
N LEU A 75 1.73 18.89 6.26
CA LEU A 75 1.53 18.50 4.85
C LEU A 75 2.80 17.92 4.22
N LYS A 76 3.97 18.57 4.42
CA LYS A 76 5.27 18.08 3.93
C LYS A 76 5.64 16.75 4.58
N MET A 77 5.41 16.61 5.89
CA MET A 77 5.66 15.37 6.63
C MET A 77 4.74 14.24 6.18
N ALA A 78 3.47 14.51 5.87
CA ALA A 78 2.53 13.52 5.35
C ALA A 78 2.96 13.02 3.95
N ASN A 79 3.32 13.94 3.06
CA ASN A 79 3.83 13.61 1.71
C ASN A 79 5.13 12.79 1.78
N GLY A 80 6.08 13.21 2.61
CA GLY A 80 7.33 12.49 2.81
C GLY A 80 7.12 11.09 3.39
N ALA A 81 6.20 10.94 4.35
CA ALA A 81 5.84 9.64 4.91
C ALA A 81 5.26 8.70 3.85
N MET A 82 4.43 9.20 2.92
CA MET A 82 3.90 8.39 1.82
C MET A 82 5.00 7.92 0.87
N MET A 83 5.93 8.80 0.52
CA MET A 83 7.06 8.46 -0.33
C MET A 83 7.96 7.41 0.32
N GLN A 84 8.29 7.59 1.61
CA GLN A 84 9.11 6.62 2.34
C GLN A 84 8.41 5.27 2.46
N TRP A 85 7.12 5.27 2.81
CA TRP A 85 6.34 4.05 2.93
C TRP A 85 6.32 3.25 1.62
N MET A 86 6.18 3.92 0.48
CA MET A 86 6.22 3.27 -0.84
C MET A 86 7.59 2.69 -1.18
N MET A 87 8.68 3.38 -0.80
CA MET A 87 10.04 2.85 -1.00
C MET A 87 10.22 1.58 -0.16
N ASP A 88 9.94 1.65 1.14
CA ASP A 88 10.08 0.51 2.06
C ASP A 88 9.22 -0.67 1.59
N PHE A 89 7.97 -0.42 1.19
CA PHE A 89 7.06 -1.44 0.68
C PHE A 89 7.61 -2.16 -0.56
N SER A 90 8.26 -1.43 -1.45
CA SER A 90 8.87 -1.97 -2.67
C SER A 90 10.20 -2.72 -2.43
N GLU A 91 10.82 -2.54 -1.26
CA GLU A 91 11.97 -3.34 -0.83
C GLU A 91 11.53 -4.72 -0.29
N ASP A 92 10.40 -4.76 0.42
CA ASP A 92 9.88 -5.99 1.04
C ASP A 92 9.03 -6.85 0.09
N PHE A 93 8.36 -6.24 -0.89
CA PHE A 93 7.55 -6.93 -1.89
C PHE A 93 8.00 -6.63 -3.32
N THR A 94 8.24 -7.69 -4.08
CA THR A 94 8.58 -7.59 -5.50
C THR A 94 7.39 -7.15 -6.33
N THR A 95 7.65 -6.54 -7.50
CA THR A 95 6.60 -6.18 -8.46
C THR A 95 5.73 -7.37 -8.85
N ASP A 96 6.29 -8.57 -8.97
CA ASP A 96 5.52 -9.76 -9.36
C ASP A 96 4.61 -10.25 -8.23
N GLU A 97 5.03 -10.14 -6.97
CA GLU A 97 4.17 -10.40 -5.80
C GLU A 97 3.03 -9.37 -5.73
N ILE A 98 3.34 -8.08 -5.86
CA ILE A 98 2.36 -6.99 -5.83
C ILE A 98 1.32 -7.16 -6.96
N MET A 99 1.75 -7.54 -8.16
CA MET A 99 0.87 -7.75 -9.31
C MET A 99 0.12 -9.09 -9.30
N GLY A 100 0.40 -9.95 -8.32
CA GLY A 100 -0.21 -11.29 -8.20
C GLY A 100 0.20 -12.24 -9.31
N LYS A 101 1.44 -12.09 -9.79
CA LYS A 101 2.08 -12.98 -10.78
C LYS A 101 2.83 -14.13 -10.10
N THR A 102 3.28 -13.93 -8.86
CA THR A 102 3.93 -14.95 -8.02
C THR A 102 3.23 -15.05 -6.68
N MET A 103 3.34 -16.21 -6.04
CA MET A 103 2.84 -16.42 -4.68
C MET A 103 3.59 -15.50 -3.71
N ILE A 104 2.88 -14.96 -2.72
CA ILE A 104 3.48 -14.31 -1.57
C ILE A 104 3.82 -15.42 -0.56
N ASP A 105 5.06 -15.46 -0.08
CA ASP A 105 5.45 -16.45 0.91
C ASP A 105 4.68 -16.24 2.24
N SER A 106 4.19 -17.33 2.83
CA SER A 106 3.60 -17.34 4.16
C SER A 106 4.49 -16.73 5.24
N GLU A 107 5.83 -16.76 5.08
CA GLU A 107 6.77 -16.12 5.99
C GLU A 107 6.64 -14.58 5.99
N LYS A 108 6.08 -13.99 4.91
CA LYS A 108 5.81 -12.55 4.80
C LYS A 108 4.48 -12.11 5.42
N GLN A 109 3.71 -13.01 6.05
CA GLN A 109 2.43 -12.65 6.67
C GLN A 109 2.56 -11.50 7.68
N ASN A 110 3.58 -11.54 8.54
CA ASN A 110 3.83 -10.46 9.50
C ASN A 110 4.18 -9.12 8.83
N LEU A 111 4.79 -9.15 7.63
CA LEU A 111 5.04 -7.93 6.86
C LEU A 111 3.72 -7.38 6.32
N LEU A 112 2.87 -8.23 5.73
CA LEU A 112 1.55 -7.82 5.25
C LEU A 112 0.72 -7.15 6.36
N ASP A 113 0.68 -7.75 7.55
CA ASP A 113 -0.06 -7.20 8.70
C ASP A 113 0.47 -5.80 9.09
N ARG A 114 1.79 -5.64 9.16
CA ARG A 114 2.43 -4.36 9.47
C ARG A 114 2.20 -3.31 8.38
N TYR A 115 2.22 -3.70 7.11
CA TYR A 115 1.98 -2.79 6.00
C TYR A 115 0.52 -2.38 5.90
N GLU A 116 -0.42 -3.29 6.18
CA GLU A 116 -1.85 -2.93 6.26
C GLU A 116 -2.12 -1.97 7.42
N GLU A 117 -1.57 -2.22 8.61
CA GLU A 117 -1.69 -1.31 9.75
C GLU A 117 -1.07 0.07 9.44
N SER A 118 0.16 0.10 8.93
CA SER A 118 0.84 1.35 8.63
C SER A 118 0.20 2.12 7.46
N ALA A 119 -0.36 1.43 6.46
CA ALA A 119 -1.13 2.08 5.39
C ALA A 119 -2.36 2.80 5.94
N ASN A 120 -3.08 2.18 6.89
CA ASN A 120 -4.20 2.82 7.57
C ASN A 120 -3.75 4.03 8.39
N GLY A 121 -2.65 3.93 9.13
CA GLY A 121 -2.06 5.05 9.87
C GLY A 121 -1.64 6.21 8.95
N LEU A 122 -1.04 5.88 7.81
CA LEU A 122 -0.61 6.83 6.79
C LEU A 122 -1.80 7.56 6.17
N LYS A 123 -2.88 6.83 5.85
CA LYS A 123 -4.15 7.42 5.39
C LYS A 123 -4.68 8.44 6.40
N LEU A 124 -4.72 8.09 7.69
CA LEU A 124 -5.17 9.02 8.73
C LEU A 124 -4.28 10.28 8.81
N LYS A 125 -2.96 10.10 8.72
CA LYS A 125 -2.00 11.22 8.73
C LYS A 125 -2.22 12.16 7.54
N ILE A 126 -2.39 11.62 6.33
CA ILE A 126 -2.62 12.38 5.11
C ILE A 126 -3.93 13.16 5.21
N LEU A 127 -5.03 12.48 5.53
CA LEU A 127 -6.35 13.12 5.60
C LEU A 127 -6.41 14.17 6.72
N GLY A 128 -5.81 13.90 7.88
CA GLY A 128 -5.75 14.85 8.98
C GLY A 128 -4.95 16.11 8.64
N ALA A 129 -3.79 15.97 8.00
CA ALA A 129 -2.99 17.12 7.57
C ALA A 129 -3.74 17.98 6.54
N ILE A 130 -4.46 17.35 5.63
CA ILE A 130 -5.31 18.03 4.64
C ILE A 130 -6.45 18.77 5.31
N GLU A 131 -7.18 18.11 6.22
CA GLU A 131 -8.31 18.71 6.94
C GLU A 131 -7.87 19.95 7.72
N GLN A 132 -6.77 19.85 8.48
CA GLN A 132 -6.21 20.97 9.23
C GLN A 132 -5.84 22.15 8.33
N ALA A 133 -5.18 21.88 7.20
CA ALA A 133 -4.81 22.91 6.24
C ALA A 133 -6.02 23.53 5.54
N GLN A 134 -7.05 22.75 5.23
CA GLN A 134 -8.30 23.24 4.65
C GLN A 134 -9.08 24.10 5.65
N ASP A 135 -9.08 23.78 6.93
CA ASP A 135 -9.73 24.61 7.96
C ASP A 135 -9.15 26.02 8.06
N LEU A 136 -7.88 26.19 7.72
CA LEU A 136 -7.22 27.50 7.66
C LEU A 136 -7.59 28.31 6.42
N THR A 137 -8.11 27.67 5.37
CA THR A 137 -8.45 28.31 4.09
C THR A 137 -9.95 28.42 3.84
N LYS A 138 -10.77 27.96 4.79
CA LYS A 138 -12.22 28.17 4.81
C LYS A 138 -12.51 29.60 5.29
N ASP A 139 -13.05 30.42 4.40
CA ASP A 139 -13.66 31.72 4.73
C ASP A 139 -14.96 31.56 5.54
#